data_AF-A0A2U1LN24-F1
#
_entry.id   AF-A0A2U1LN24-F1
#
_cell.length_a   1.000
_cell.length_b   1.000
_cell.length_c   1.000
_cell.angle_alpha   90.00
_cell.angle_beta   90.00
_cell.angle_gamma   90.00
#
_symmetry.space_group_name_H-M   'P 1'
#
loop_
_entity.id
_entity.type
_entity.pdbx_description
1 polymer ?
#
loop_
_entity_poly.entity_id
_entity_poly.type
_entity_poly.pdbx_seq_one_letter_code
_entity_poly.pdbx_strand_id
1 'polypeptide(L)'
;MNVKGSIKDRYGKKFAHVRYLFIKYLKDNGYPHYQELDEYKVANLKMSWQTSNNYIDCGIFAMRHMETYSGKKDFDAGFIPEGKEQKKQIEDLRKKYMTKILLSEFNENVHVVESEIEDYHRLTLKEKKMLQDKSAKNIANRASETI
;
A
#
# COMPACT_ATOMS: atom_id res chain seq x y z
N MET A 1 -28.47 5.27 6.63
CA MET A 1 -28.69 3.95 6.00
C MET A 1 -27.52 3.66 5.07
N ASN A 2 -26.65 2.71 5.40
CA ASN A 2 -25.41 2.46 4.65
C ASN A 2 -25.55 1.20 3.79
N VAL A 3 -25.92 1.38 2.52
CA VAL A 3 -25.85 0.28 1.54
C VAL A 3 -24.40 0.15 1.10
N LYS A 4 -23.55 -0.42 1.95
CA LYS A 4 -22.23 -0.92 1.52
C LYS A 4 -22.51 -2.12 0.59
N GLY A 5 -22.69 -1.86 -0.71
CA GLY A 5 -22.72 -2.90 -1.73
C GLY A 5 -21.51 -3.83 -1.57
N SER A 6 -21.70 -5.11 -1.92
CA SER A 6 -20.68 -6.13 -1.71
C SER A 6 -19.38 -5.76 -2.44
N ILE A 7 -18.24 -6.27 -1.99
CA ILE A 7 -16.94 -6.08 -2.67
C ILE A 7 -17.06 -6.46 -4.16
N LYS A 8 -17.87 -7.47 -4.46
CA LYS A 8 -18.16 -7.93 -5.82
C LYS A 8 -18.88 -6.85 -6.65
N ASP A 9 -19.80 -6.11 -6.05
CA ASP A 9 -20.54 -5.04 -6.75
C ASP A 9 -19.66 -3.81 -7.02
N ARG A 10 -18.74 -3.49 -6.11
CA ARG A 10 -17.83 -2.34 -6.28
C ARG A 10 -16.73 -2.57 -7.30
N TYR A 11 -16.14 -3.76 -7.29
CA TYR A 11 -14.92 -4.04 -8.05
C TYR A 11 -15.09 -5.04 -9.18
N GLY A 12 -16.17 -5.84 -9.19
CA GLY A 12 -16.35 -6.94 -10.14
C GLY A 12 -16.39 -6.48 -11.59
N LYS A 13 -17.12 -5.40 -11.91
CA LYS A 13 -17.20 -4.87 -13.29
C LYS A 13 -15.85 -4.35 -13.79
N LYS A 14 -15.11 -3.63 -12.95
CA LYS A 14 -13.78 -3.08 -13.31
C LYS A 14 -12.77 -4.20 -13.56
N PHE A 15 -12.72 -5.19 -12.67
CA PHE A 15 -11.83 -6.34 -12.83
C PHE A 15 -12.14 -7.16 -14.08
N ALA A 16 -13.44 -7.41 -14.36
CA ALA A 16 -13.84 -8.11 -15.57
C ALA A 16 -13.40 -7.37 -16.84
N HIS A 17 -13.53 -6.03 -16.85
CA HIS A 17 -13.13 -5.22 -17.99
C HIS A 17 -11.61 -5.19 -18.19
N VAL A 18 -10.82 -5.01 -17.13
CA VAL A 18 -9.34 -5.05 -17.20
C VAL A 18 -8.86 -6.41 -17.67
N ARG A 19 -9.42 -7.50 -17.13
CA ARG A 19 -9.13 -8.87 -17.58
C ARG A 19 -9.44 -9.03 -19.06
N TYR A 20 -10.62 -8.62 -19.51
CA TYR A 20 -11.01 -8.71 -20.92
C TYR A 20 -10.01 -8.00 -21.83
N LEU A 21 -9.64 -6.74 -21.51
CA LEU A 21 -8.67 -5.98 -22.29
C LEU A 21 -7.30 -6.64 -22.32
N PHE A 22 -6.85 -7.21 -21.19
CA PHE A 22 -5.58 -7.93 -21.12
C PHE A 22 -5.59 -9.21 -21.96
N ILE A 23 -6.63 -10.05 -21.85
CA ILE A 23 -6.78 -11.27 -22.66
C ILE A 23 -6.88 -10.91 -24.15
N LYS A 24 -7.65 -9.89 -24.50
CA LYS A 24 -7.77 -9.40 -25.88
C LYS A 24 -6.40 -8.98 -26.43
N TYR A 25 -5.63 -8.21 -25.66
CA TYR A 25 -4.27 -7.83 -26.05
C TYR A 25 -3.40 -9.06 -26.30
N LEU A 26 -3.42 -10.05 -25.39
CA LEU A 26 -2.62 -11.27 -25.56
C LEU A 26 -3.00 -12.04 -26.83
N LYS A 27 -4.31 -12.15 -27.11
CA LYS A 27 -4.84 -12.80 -28.30
C LYS A 27 -4.43 -12.06 -29.58
N ASP A 28 -4.66 -10.75 -29.64
CA ASP A 28 -4.42 -9.92 -30.83
C ASP A 28 -2.92 -9.85 -31.18
N ASN A 29 -2.03 -10.12 -30.22
CA ASN A 29 -0.57 -10.17 -30.41
C ASN A 29 0.00 -11.60 -30.51
N GLY A 30 -0.84 -12.64 -30.58
CA GLY A 30 -0.39 -14.02 -30.81
C GLY A 30 0.30 -14.70 -29.61
N TYR A 31 0.07 -14.25 -28.38
CA TYR A 31 0.63 -14.90 -27.20
C TYR A 31 -0.10 -16.22 -26.89
N PRO A 32 0.60 -17.37 -26.79
CA PRO A 32 -0.03 -18.70 -26.81
C PRO A 32 -0.90 -19.03 -25.59
N HIS A 33 -0.63 -18.41 -24.43
CA HIS A 33 -1.30 -18.73 -23.17
C HIS A 33 -2.57 -17.92 -22.90
N TYR A 34 -3.07 -17.14 -23.87
CA TYR A 34 -4.27 -16.32 -23.66
C TYR A 34 -5.50 -17.18 -23.30
N GLN A 35 -5.63 -18.37 -23.89
CA GLN A 35 -6.79 -19.24 -23.68
C GLN A 35 -6.81 -19.81 -22.25
N GLU A 36 -5.67 -20.30 -21.75
CA GLU A 36 -5.52 -20.76 -20.37
C GLU A 36 -5.88 -19.64 -19.37
N LEU A 37 -5.44 -18.41 -19.64
CA LEU A 37 -5.73 -17.26 -18.80
C LEU A 37 -7.21 -16.85 -18.84
N ASP A 38 -7.88 -16.99 -19.99
CA ASP A 38 -9.31 -16.69 -20.16
C ASP A 38 -10.22 -17.71 -19.47
N GLU A 39 -9.81 -18.98 -19.49
CA GLU A 39 -10.50 -20.07 -18.78
C GLU A 39 -10.22 -20.04 -17.27
N TYR A 40 -9.14 -19.41 -16.84
CA TYR A 40 -8.73 -19.38 -15.43
C TYR A 40 -9.77 -18.70 -14.54
N LYS A 41 -10.34 -19.44 -13.58
CA LYS A 41 -11.34 -18.91 -12.66
C LYS A 41 -10.71 -17.93 -11.65
N VAL A 42 -10.95 -16.64 -11.85
CA VAL A 42 -10.55 -15.60 -10.89
C VAL A 42 -11.39 -15.70 -9.63
N ALA A 43 -10.72 -15.71 -8.48
CA ALA A 43 -11.36 -15.64 -7.18
C ALA A 43 -10.67 -14.59 -6.31
N ASN A 44 -11.43 -13.92 -5.45
CA ASN A 44 -10.85 -13.08 -4.41
C ASN A 44 -10.14 -13.98 -3.41
N LEU A 45 -8.83 -13.80 -3.27
CA LEU A 45 -8.04 -14.52 -2.28
C LEU A 45 -8.48 -14.10 -0.89
N LYS A 46 -8.83 -15.08 -0.05
CA LYS A 46 -9.00 -14.88 1.38
C LYS A 46 -7.64 -15.02 2.03
N MET A 47 -7.26 -14.01 2.77
CA MET A 47 -5.96 -13.89 3.42
C MET A 47 -6.24 -13.66 4.91
N SER A 48 -5.59 -14.39 5.82
CA SER A 48 -5.85 -14.31 7.26
C SER A 48 -5.49 -12.95 7.89
N TRP A 49 -4.77 -12.11 7.16
CA TRP A 49 -4.32 -10.77 7.53
C TRP A 49 -5.16 -9.64 6.88
N GLN A 50 -6.28 -9.98 6.23
CA GLN A 50 -7.18 -8.98 5.65
C GLN A 50 -7.74 -8.04 6.70
N THR A 51 -7.80 -6.76 6.34
CA THR A 51 -8.38 -5.71 7.17
C THR A 51 -9.77 -5.35 6.67
N SER A 52 -10.71 -5.18 7.59
CA SER A 52 -12.06 -4.67 7.29
C SER A 52 -12.21 -3.18 7.63
N ASN A 53 -11.40 -2.67 8.56
CA ASN A 53 -11.53 -1.32 9.08
C ASN A 53 -10.36 -0.39 8.69
N ASN A 54 -9.31 -0.93 8.09
CA ASN A 54 -8.17 -0.14 7.61
C ASN A 54 -8.32 0.24 6.12
N TYR A 55 -8.60 1.51 5.85
CA TYR A 55 -8.72 2.06 4.49
C TYR A 55 -7.59 3.02 4.10
N ILE A 56 -6.70 3.38 5.04
CA ILE A 56 -5.63 4.37 4.84
C ILE A 56 -4.29 3.73 4.46
N ASP A 57 -4.08 2.46 4.79
CA ASP A 57 -2.80 1.76 4.61
C ASP A 57 -2.70 0.90 3.36
N CYS A 58 -3.63 1.06 2.41
CA CYS A 58 -3.68 0.23 1.20
C CYS A 58 -2.35 0.21 0.42
N GLY A 59 -1.62 1.34 0.39
CA GLY A 59 -0.30 1.44 -0.23
C GLY A 59 0.77 0.58 0.44
N ILE A 60 0.74 0.44 1.77
CA ILE A 60 1.68 -0.42 2.52
C ILE A 60 1.43 -1.88 2.18
N PHE A 61 0.17 -2.31 2.16
CA PHE A 61 -0.20 -3.67 1.76
C PHE A 61 0.20 -3.94 0.31
N ALA A 62 -0.03 -2.99 -0.61
CA ALA A 62 0.35 -3.12 -2.01
C ALA A 62 1.88 -3.28 -2.18
N MET A 63 2.68 -2.40 -1.56
CA MET A 63 4.14 -2.51 -1.58
C MET A 63 4.63 -3.83 -0.98
N ARG A 64 4.05 -4.24 0.16
CA ARG A 64 4.42 -5.51 0.78
C ARG A 64 4.09 -6.71 -0.09
N HIS A 65 2.94 -6.70 -0.75
CA HIS A 65 2.57 -7.75 -1.69
C HIS A 65 3.54 -7.80 -2.88
N MET A 66 3.95 -6.65 -3.43
CA MET A 66 4.94 -6.63 -4.51
C MET A 66 6.31 -7.18 -4.06
N GLU A 67 6.69 -7.02 -2.79
CA GLU A 67 7.92 -7.60 -2.24
C GLU A 67 7.86 -9.13 -2.04
N THR A 68 6.71 -9.65 -1.60
CA THR A 68 6.62 -11.04 -1.11
C THR A 68 5.91 -11.99 -2.07
N TYR A 69 5.13 -11.48 -3.02
CA TYR A 69 4.35 -12.31 -3.92
C TYR A 69 5.23 -12.91 -5.03
N SER A 70 5.38 -14.23 -5.01
CA SER A 70 6.17 -15.00 -5.98
C SER A 70 5.30 -15.82 -6.95
N GLY A 71 4.05 -15.39 -7.18
CA GLY A 71 3.12 -16.11 -8.07
C GLY A 71 2.37 -17.27 -7.42
N LYS A 72 2.57 -17.52 -6.11
CA LYS A 72 1.91 -18.61 -5.38
C LYS A 72 0.67 -18.13 -4.62
N LYS A 73 -0.35 -19.00 -4.56
CA LYS A 73 -1.64 -18.69 -3.92
C LYS A 73 -1.55 -18.55 -2.40
N ASP A 74 -0.66 -19.32 -1.79
CA ASP A 74 -0.39 -19.44 -0.35
C ASP A 74 0.71 -18.47 0.12
N PHE A 75 0.89 -17.35 -0.58
CA PHE A 75 1.92 -16.38 -0.19
C PHE A 75 1.63 -15.79 1.20
N ASP A 76 2.69 -15.68 1.99
CA ASP A 76 2.66 -15.01 3.28
C ASP A 76 3.32 -13.63 3.16
N ALA A 77 2.55 -12.58 3.42
CA ALA A 77 3.06 -11.21 3.46
C ALA A 77 3.79 -10.89 4.77
N GLY A 78 3.79 -11.80 5.74
CA GLY A 78 4.34 -11.65 7.09
C GLY A 78 3.46 -10.81 8.02
N PHE A 79 2.20 -10.57 7.64
CA PHE A 79 1.24 -9.85 8.47
C PHE A 79 0.47 -10.81 9.36
N ILE A 80 0.24 -10.38 10.60
CA ILE A 80 -0.70 -11.05 11.50
C ILE A 80 -2.15 -10.55 11.23
N PRO A 81 -3.19 -11.16 11.83
CA PRO A 81 -4.57 -10.69 11.73
C PRO A 81 -4.78 -9.24 12.19
N GLU A 82 -5.83 -8.59 11.67
CA GLU A 82 -6.15 -7.19 11.99
C GLU A 82 -6.25 -6.96 13.51
N GLY A 83 -5.41 -6.06 14.03
CA GLY A 83 -5.24 -5.85 15.47
C GLY A 83 -4.19 -4.81 15.81
N LYS A 84 -3.89 -4.62 17.11
CA LYS A 84 -2.91 -3.63 17.57
C LYS A 84 -1.50 -3.97 17.08
N GLU A 85 -1.17 -5.25 17.07
CA GLU A 85 0.14 -5.75 16.69
C GLU A 85 0.33 -5.64 15.16
N GLN A 86 -0.73 -5.83 14.36
CA GLN A 86 -0.66 -5.59 12.92
C GLN A 86 -0.43 -4.10 12.62
N LYS A 87 -1.04 -3.19 13.39
CA LYS A 87 -0.78 -1.74 13.27
C LYS A 87 0.69 -1.42 13.50
N LYS A 88 1.36 -2.06 14.48
CA LYS A 88 2.80 -1.91 14.67
C LYS A 88 3.59 -2.40 13.45
N GLN A 89 3.24 -3.55 12.88
CA GLN A 89 3.89 -4.05 11.65
C GLN A 89 3.73 -3.05 10.49
N ILE A 90 2.54 -2.48 10.34
CA ILE A 90 2.26 -1.48 9.30
C ILE A 90 3.06 -0.19 9.54
N GLU A 91 3.14 0.29 10.78
CA GLU A 91 3.94 1.48 11.14
C GLU A 91 5.43 1.27 10.87
N ASP A 92 5.96 0.09 11.17
CA ASP A 92 7.37 -0.24 10.93
C ASP A 92 7.66 -0.37 9.43
N LEU A 93 6.76 -1.01 8.67
CA LEU A 93 6.86 -1.04 7.21
C LEU A 93 6.76 0.35 6.59
N ARG A 94 5.88 1.21 7.10
CA ARG A 94 5.75 2.60 6.65
C ARG A 94 7.07 3.36 6.84
N LYS A 95 7.69 3.24 8.01
CA LYS A 95 9.02 3.84 8.26
C LYS A 95 10.06 3.26 7.29
N LYS A 96 10.12 1.93 7.15
CA LYS A 96 11.07 1.26 6.25
C LYS A 96 10.94 1.73 4.80
N TYR A 97 9.72 1.75 4.27
CA TYR A 97 9.47 2.18 2.90
C TYR A 97 9.75 3.67 2.71
N MET A 98 9.31 4.51 3.64
CA MET A 98 9.60 5.95 3.61
C MET A 98 11.11 6.21 3.61
N THR A 99 11.87 5.57 4.51
CA THR A 99 13.33 5.68 4.54
C THR A 99 13.96 5.24 3.22
N LYS A 100 13.51 4.12 2.65
CA LYS A 100 14.02 3.64 1.35
C LYS A 100 13.73 4.61 0.21
N ILE A 101 12.55 5.23 0.19
CA ILE A 101 12.17 6.21 -0.84
C ILE A 101 13.01 7.49 -0.69
N LEU A 102 13.11 8.02 0.53
CA LEU A 102 13.84 9.25 0.80
C LEU A 102 15.34 9.13 0.49
N LEU A 103 15.95 7.99 0.82
CA LEU A 103 17.37 7.71 0.62
C LEU A 103 17.68 7.01 -0.72
N SER A 104 16.69 6.86 -1.59
CA SER A 104 16.87 6.22 -2.89
C SER A 104 17.77 7.09 -3.78
N GLU A 105 18.69 6.46 -4.53
CA GLU A 105 19.44 7.14 -5.58
C GLU A 105 18.55 7.69 -6.70
N PHE A 106 17.34 7.14 -6.85
CA PHE A 106 16.33 7.60 -7.80
C PHE A 106 15.49 8.78 -7.27
N ASN A 107 15.70 9.22 -6.03
CA ASN A 107 14.99 10.37 -5.49
C ASN A 107 15.60 11.66 -6.05
N GLU A 108 14.95 12.24 -7.07
CA GLU A 108 15.35 13.51 -7.68
C GLU A 108 15.42 14.68 -6.67
N ASN A 109 14.72 14.55 -5.54
CA ASN A 109 14.69 15.54 -4.46
C ASN A 109 15.59 15.17 -3.27
N VAL A 110 16.55 14.24 -3.44
CA VAL A 110 17.45 13.83 -2.34
C VAL A 110 18.18 15.01 -1.70
N HIS A 111 18.57 16.01 -2.50
CA HIS A 111 19.22 17.24 -2.03
C HIS A 111 18.34 18.05 -1.05
N VAL A 112 17.02 18.05 -1.24
CA VAL A 112 16.08 18.70 -0.30
C VAL A 112 16.08 17.96 1.02
N VAL A 113 16.03 16.62 0.97
CA VAL A 113 16.06 15.77 2.16
C VAL A 113 17.36 15.98 2.94
N GLU A 114 18.50 16.03 2.25
CA GLU A 114 19.80 16.31 2.86
C GLU A 114 19.84 17.69 3.53
N SER A 115 19.36 18.73 2.85
CA SER A 115 19.27 20.08 3.43
C SER A 115 18.39 20.11 4.68
N GLU A 116 17.23 19.46 4.66
CA GLU A 116 16.33 19.38 5.81
C GLU A 116 16.96 18.62 6.98
N ILE A 117 17.75 17.57 6.71
CA ILE A 117 18.50 16.83 7.72
C ILE A 117 19.54 17.74 8.38
N GLU A 118 20.30 18.50 7.59
CA GLU A 118 21.27 19.46 8.12
C GLU A 118 20.60 20.54 8.98
N ASP A 119 19.49 21.12 8.49
CA ASP A 119 18.69 22.07 9.25
C ASP A 119 18.22 21.47 10.57
N TYR A 120 17.69 20.24 10.53
CA TYR A 120 17.24 19.54 11.72
C TYR A 120 18.38 19.30 12.72
N HIS A 121 19.59 18.98 12.25
CA HIS A 121 20.75 18.80 13.13
C HIS A 121 21.14 20.08 13.87
N ARG A 122 20.99 21.26 13.23
CA ARG A 122 21.26 22.57 13.82
C ARG A 122 20.28 22.97 14.94
N LEU A 123 19.10 22.35 14.99
CA LEU A 123 18.08 22.68 15.98
C LEU A 123 18.46 22.26 17.41
N THR A 124 18.06 23.09 18.37
CA THR A 124 18.11 22.77 19.80
C THR A 124 17.16 21.64 20.17
N LEU A 125 17.37 21.00 21.33
CA LEU A 125 16.46 19.96 21.85
C LEU A 125 15.02 20.47 22.03
N LYS A 126 14.86 21.75 22.42
CA LYS A 126 13.55 22.37 22.59
C LYS A 126 12.81 22.50 21.25
N GLU A 127 13.50 22.96 20.22
CA GLU A 127 12.94 23.11 18.87
C GLU A 127 12.60 21.74 18.25
N LYS A 128 13.48 20.74 18.41
CA LYS A 128 13.21 19.36 17.99
C LYS A 128 11.93 18.81 18.63
N LYS A 129 11.75 19.04 19.94
CA LYS A 129 10.52 18.64 20.66
C LYS A 129 9.29 19.37 20.13
N MET A 130 9.38 20.68 19.87
CA MET A 130 8.28 21.46 19.28
C MET A 130 7.88 20.93 17.89
N LEU A 131 8.85 20.55 17.06
CA LEU A 131 8.58 19.96 15.75
C LEU A 131 7.87 18.60 15.87
N GLN A 132 8.28 17.76 16.82
CA GLN A 132 7.62 16.48 17.08
C GLN A 132 6.16 16.68 17.52
N ASP A 133 5.91 17.62 18.42
CA ASP A 133 4.56 17.94 18.89
C ASP A 133 3.68 18.49 17.76
N LYS A 134 4.24 19.35 16.89
CA LYS A 134 3.54 19.87 15.71
C LYS A 134 3.24 18.77 14.70
N SER A 135 4.19 17.86 14.47
CA SER A 135 4.00 16.71 13.59
C SER A 135 2.86 15.80 14.08
N ALA A 136 2.82 15.49 15.37
CA ALA A 136 1.75 14.71 15.98
C ALA A 136 0.37 15.35 15.77
N LYS A 137 0.26 16.68 15.96
CA LYS A 137 -0.98 17.43 15.69
C LYS A 137 -1.38 17.39 14.21
N ASN A 138 -0.43 17.60 13.30
CA ASN A 138 -0.71 17.56 11.86
C ASN A 138 -1.20 16.18 11.42
N ILE A 139 -0.61 15.10 11.95
CA ILE A 139 -1.07 13.73 11.66
C ILE A 139 -2.49 13.52 12.16
N ALA A 140 -2.80 13.97 13.39
CA ALA A 140 -4.15 13.88 13.95
C ALA A 140 -5.18 14.64 13.10
N ASN A 141 -4.83 15.86 12.65
CA ASN A 141 -5.71 16.68 11.80
C ASN A 141 -6.01 16.00 10.45
N ARG A 142 -4.99 15.48 9.77
CA ARG A 142 -5.17 14.75 8.50
C ARG A 142 -6.04 13.50 8.68
N ALA A 143 -5.87 12.79 9.79
CA ALA A 143 -6.71 11.63 10.11
C ALA A 143 -8.18 12.02 10.34
N SER A 144 -8.46 13.20 10.92
CA SER A 144 -9.81 13.70 11.09
C SER A 144 -10.47 14.25 9.82
N GLU A 145 -9.69 14.72 8.84
CA GLU A 145 -10.21 15.20 7.55
C GLU A 145 -10.66 14.06 6.60
N THR A 146 -10.31 12.80 6.91
CA THR A 146 -10.60 11.64 6.05
C THR A 146 -11.86 10.86 6.48
N ILE A 147 -12.70 11.42 7.38
CA ILE A 147 -13.95 10.81 7.87
C ILE A 147 -15.18 11.57 7.39
#